data_AF-A0A259DKG5-F1
#
_entry.id   AF-A0A259DKG5-F1
#
_cell.length_a   1.000
_cell.length_b   1.000
_cell.length_c   1.000
_cell.angle_alpha   90.00
_cell.angle_beta   90.00
_cell.angle_gamma   90.00
#
_symmetry.space_group_name_H-M   'P 1'
#
loop_
_entity.id
_entity.type
_entity.pdbx_description
1 polymer ?
#
loop_
_entity_poly.entity_id
_entity_poly.type
_entity_poly.pdbx_seq_one_letter_code
_entity_poly.pdbx_strand_id
1 'polypeptide(L)'
;METMNLTISGMTCGSCVKHVEKAISSIEGVQSVSVDLAAGTAKVDGTFPNGVAPILAALEEDGYRAQVGTSETGKAKSGSCGSGSSCCCG
;
A
#
# COMPACT_ATOMS: atom_id res chain seq x y z
N MET A 1 -0.40 2.06 17.87
CA MET A 1 0.73 1.45 17.14
C MET A 1 0.13 0.23 16.47
N GLU A 2 0.03 0.28 15.15
CA GLU A 2 -0.67 -0.72 14.34
C GLU A 2 0.32 -1.42 13.43
N THR A 3 0.06 -2.70 13.19
CA THR A 3 0.89 -3.56 12.39
C THR A 3 0.13 -3.95 11.13
N MET A 4 0.75 -3.77 9.97
CA MET A 4 0.14 -4.09 8.68
C MET A 4 1.03 -5.03 7.89
N ASN A 5 0.41 -6.05 7.31
CA ASN A 5 1.07 -6.98 6.39
C ASN A 5 0.69 -6.68 4.94
N LEU A 6 1.71 -6.45 4.13
CA LEU A 6 1.64 -6.16 2.71
C LEU A 6 2.26 -7.34 1.94
N THR A 7 1.61 -7.78 0.88
CA THR A 7 2.16 -8.72 -0.09
C THR A 7 2.68 -7.93 -1.26
N ILE A 8 3.97 -8.09 -1.60
CA ILE A 8 4.60 -7.37 -2.72
C ILE A 8 4.92 -8.36 -3.82
N SER A 9 4.36 -8.11 -5.00
CA SER A 9 4.66 -8.85 -6.22
C SER A 9 5.85 -8.24 -6.93
N GLY A 10 6.80 -9.07 -7.36
CA GLY A 10 8.00 -8.63 -8.09
C GLY A 10 9.29 -8.58 -7.26
N MET A 11 9.26 -8.93 -5.97
CA MET A 11 10.46 -9.11 -5.14
C MET A 11 11.20 -10.39 -5.54
N THR A 12 11.95 -10.33 -6.64
CA THR A 12 12.74 -11.47 -7.17
C THR A 12 14.21 -11.43 -6.77
N CYS A 13 14.68 -10.33 -6.16
CA CYS A 13 16.08 -10.16 -5.78
C CYS A 13 16.20 -9.44 -4.43
N GLY A 14 17.22 -9.80 -3.63
CA GLY A 14 17.51 -9.14 -2.35
C GLY A 14 17.83 -7.64 -2.50
N SER A 15 18.26 -7.21 -3.70
CA SER A 15 18.44 -5.78 -4.02
C SER A 15 17.11 -5.03 -4.08
N CYS A 16 16.05 -5.65 -4.60
CA CYS A 16 14.71 -5.04 -4.68
C CYS A 16 14.11 -4.87 -3.28
N VAL A 17 14.36 -5.81 -2.38
CA VAL A 17 13.86 -5.74 -1.00
C VAL A 17 14.38 -4.52 -0.27
N LYS A 18 15.68 -4.26 -0.34
CA LYS A 18 16.28 -3.09 0.33
C LYS A 18 15.73 -1.77 -0.22
N HIS A 19 15.41 -1.73 -1.51
CA HIS A 19 14.82 -0.55 -2.14
C HIS A 19 13.40 -0.30 -1.62
N VAL A 20 12.58 -1.35 -1.64
CA VAL A 20 11.19 -1.32 -1.16
C VAL A 20 11.13 -0.98 0.33
N GLU A 21 11.98 -1.59 1.16
CA GLU A 21 12.06 -1.30 2.59
C GLU A 21 12.38 0.18 2.86
N LYS A 22 13.32 0.76 2.11
CA LYS A 22 13.65 2.20 2.20
C LYS A 22 12.52 3.10 1.72
N ALA A 23 11.85 2.73 0.63
CA ALA A 23 10.72 3.49 0.09
C ALA A 23 9.59 3.55 1.12
N ILE A 24 9.25 2.41 1.72
CA ILE A 24 8.23 2.33 2.77
C ILE A 24 8.69 3.10 4.01
N SER A 25 9.92 2.89 4.47
CA SER A 25 10.45 3.59 5.66
C SER A 25 10.55 5.11 5.50
N SER A 26 10.48 5.63 4.28
CA SER A 26 10.43 7.08 4.02
C SER A 26 9.02 7.66 4.11
N ILE A 27 7.99 6.82 4.24
CA ILE A 27 6.60 7.25 4.35
C ILE A 27 6.30 7.72 5.76
N GLU A 28 5.59 8.84 5.83
CA GLU A 28 5.17 9.47 7.07
C GLU A 28 4.26 8.53 7.87
N GLY A 29 4.64 8.26 9.13
CA GLY A 29 3.89 7.36 10.02
C GLY A 29 4.48 5.96 10.16
N VAL A 30 5.48 5.59 9.34
CA VAL A 30 6.23 4.35 9.52
C VAL A 30 7.20 4.47 10.68
N GLN A 31 7.11 3.55 11.64
CA GLN A 31 8.04 3.44 12.78
C GLN A 31 9.02 2.29 12.59
N SER A 32 8.57 1.18 12.02
CA SER A 32 9.40 0.02 11.73
C SER A 32 8.92 -0.68 10.46
N VAL A 33 9.86 -1.25 9.70
CA VAL A 33 9.58 -2.13 8.56
C VAL A 33 10.31 -3.43 8.78
N SER A 34 9.69 -4.53 8.40
CA SER A 34 10.29 -5.85 8.38
C SER A 34 9.84 -6.58 7.13
N VAL A 35 10.75 -6.81 6.19
CA VAL A 35 10.44 -7.55 4.97
C VAL A 35 10.80 -9.03 5.13
N ASP A 36 9.84 -9.89 4.79
CA ASP A 36 9.93 -11.33 4.88
C ASP A 36 9.95 -11.94 3.47
N LEU A 37 11.16 -12.15 2.96
CA LEU A 37 11.39 -12.76 1.64
C LEU A 37 10.89 -14.20 1.55
N ALA A 38 10.93 -14.95 2.66
CA ALA A 38 10.51 -16.34 2.69
C ALA A 38 9.00 -16.45 2.50
N ALA A 39 8.24 -15.55 3.13
CA ALA A 39 6.78 -15.44 2.94
C ALA A 39 6.38 -14.58 1.72
N GLY A 40 7.29 -13.79 1.16
CA GLY A 40 6.97 -12.81 0.11
C GLY A 40 6.11 -11.64 0.61
N THR A 41 6.25 -11.27 1.89
CA THR A 41 5.42 -10.24 2.54
C THR A 41 6.29 -9.20 3.24
N ALA A 42 5.79 -7.98 3.40
CA ALA A 42 6.39 -6.92 4.19
C ALA A 42 5.45 -6.54 5.32
N LYS A 43 5.99 -6.53 6.53
CA LYS A 43 5.33 -6.07 7.74
C LYS A 43 5.77 -4.63 8.00
N VAL A 44 4.81 -3.77 8.28
CA VAL A 44 5.03 -2.35 8.57
C VAL A 44 4.33 -2.03 9.88
N ASP A 45 5.09 -1.48 10.82
CA ASP A 45 4.61 -1.06 12.13
C ASP A 45 4.64 0.47 12.20
N GLY A 46 3.52 1.08 12.57
CA GLY A 46 3.40 2.54 12.52
C GLY A 46 2.05 3.07 12.95
N THR A 47 1.78 4.32 12.56
CA THR A 47 0.48 4.99 12.71
C THR A 47 0.09 5.54 11.34
N PHE A 48 -0.88 4.90 10.69
CA PHE A 48 -1.30 5.21 9.33
C PHE A 48 -2.76 5.70 9.31
N PRO A 49 -3.02 7.00 9.51
CA PRO A 49 -4.39 7.51 9.56
C PRO A 49 -5.15 7.32 8.22
N ASN A 50 -4.42 7.23 7.11
CA ASN A 50 -4.96 7.00 5.77
C ASN A 50 -4.78 5.54 5.27
N GLY A 51 -4.30 4.64 6.14
CA GLY A 51 -3.98 3.27 5.78
C GLY A 51 -2.82 3.14 4.80
N VAL A 52 -2.85 2.08 4.00
CA VAL A 52 -1.74 1.68 3.10
C VAL A 52 -1.78 2.34 1.72
N ALA A 53 -2.76 3.20 1.45
CA ALA A 53 -2.90 3.90 0.18
C ALA A 53 -1.63 4.65 -0.28
N PRO A 54 -0.96 5.48 0.55
CA PRO A 54 0.28 6.14 0.15
C PRO A 54 1.42 5.14 -0.08
N ILE A 55 1.41 4.02 0.63
CA ILE A 55 2.41 2.95 0.49
C ILE A 55 2.27 2.25 -0.85
N LEU A 56 1.04 1.90 -1.25
CA LEU A 56 0.78 1.31 -2.56
C LEU A 56 1.14 2.27 -3.69
N ALA A 57 0.75 3.55 -3.59
CA ALA A 57 1.02 4.55 -4.61
C ALA A 57 2.54 4.77 -4.83
N ALA A 58 3.30 4.88 -3.73
CA ALA A 58 4.76 5.02 -3.81
C ALA A 58 5.43 3.81 -4.47
N LEU A 59 4.93 2.61 -4.18
CA LEU A 59 5.45 1.38 -4.80
C LEU A 59 5.06 1.26 -6.27
N GLU A 60 3.83 1.65 -6.63
CA GLU A 60 3.36 1.64 -8.03
C GLU A 60 4.13 2.63 -8.91
N GLU A 61 4.46 3.82 -8.39
CA GLU A 61 5.33 4.81 -9.06
C GLU A 61 6.73 4.24 -9.35
N ASP A 62 7.25 3.41 -8.44
CA ASP A 62 8.53 2.70 -8.60
C ASP A 62 8.41 1.42 -9.46
N GLY A 63 7.20 1.07 -9.90
CA GLY A 63 6.92 -0.11 -10.73
C GLY A 63 6.71 -1.42 -9.95
N TYR A 64 6.54 -1.35 -8.64
CA TYR A 64 6.23 -2.49 -7.78
C TYR A 64 4.74 -2.56 -7.45
N ARG A 65 4.19 -3.78 -7.41
CA ARG A 65 2.78 -3.99 -7.09
C ARG A 65 2.64 -4.54 -5.67
N ALA A 66 2.11 -3.74 -4.75
CA ALA A 66 1.83 -4.16 -3.39
C ALA A 66 0.33 -4.29 -3.13
N GLN A 67 -0.06 -5.21 -2.26
CA GLN A 67 -1.44 -5.41 -1.83
C GLN A 67 -1.48 -5.68 -0.32
N VAL A 68 -2.53 -5.24 0.34
CA VAL A 68 -2.76 -5.55 1.77
C VAL A 68 -3.25 -7.00 1.87
N GLY A 69 -2.47 -7.85 2.53
CA GLY A 69 -2.87 -9.22 2.83
C GLY A 69 -3.74 -9.19 4.07
N THR A 70 -5.07 -9.15 3.90
CA THR A 70 -6.09 -9.35 4.97
C THR A 70 -5.60 -9.01 6.38
N SER A 71 -5.30 -7.75 6.62
CA SER A 71 -5.06 -7.20 7.95
C SER A 71 -5.61 -5.78 7.93
N GLU A 72 -6.57 -5.57 8.81
CA GLU A 72 -7.70 -4.66 8.65
C GLU A 72 -7.33 -3.18 8.80
N THR A 73 -6.96 -2.51 7.71
CA THR A 73 -7.01 -1.04 7.71
C THR A 73 -7.52 -0.45 6.41
N GLY A 74 -8.70 0.16 6.53
CA GLY A 74 -8.93 1.49 5.96
C GLY A 74 -9.27 1.55 4.49
N LYS A 75 -10.35 0.88 4.08
CA LYS A 75 -11.00 1.10 2.79
C LYS A 75 -11.71 2.46 2.78
N ALA A 76 -10.97 3.56 2.67
CA ALA A 76 -11.54 4.90 2.48
C ALA A 76 -11.56 5.29 0.99
N LYS A 77 -12.70 5.00 0.36
CA LYS A 77 -13.28 5.69 -0.81
C LYS A 77 -12.41 5.87 -2.08
N SER A 78 -12.55 4.94 -3.03
CA SER A 78 -12.75 5.36 -4.42
C SER A 78 -14.16 5.91 -4.55
N GLY A 79 -14.33 7.17 -4.16
CA GLY A 79 -15.51 7.93 -4.51
C GLY A 79 -15.41 8.35 -5.96
N SER A 80 -16.22 7.74 -6.82
CA SER A 80 -16.69 8.41 -8.03
C SER A 80 -18.20 8.45 -7.96
N CYS A 81 -18.69 9.56 -7.40
CA CYS A 81 -20.05 10.04 -7.53
C CYS A 81 -20.14 10.84 -8.84
N GLY A 82 -21.26 10.70 -9.54
CA GLY A 82 -21.77 11.79 -10.36
C GLY A 82 -21.81 11.53 -11.85
N SER A 83 -22.85 10.81 -12.28
CA SER A 83 -23.68 11.28 -13.39
C SER A 83 -25.07 10.65 -13.31
N GLY A 84 -25.80 11.06 -12.28
CA GLY A 84 -27.23 11.29 -12.45
C GLY A 84 -27.40 12.60 -13.22
N SER A 85 -27.56 12.51 -14.53
CA SER A 85 -28.30 13.50 -15.32
C SER A 85 -29.43 12.67 -15.92
N SER A 86 -30.60 12.58 -15.28
CA SER A 86 -31.63 13.63 -15.31
C SER A 86 -31.62 14.35 -16.66
N CYS A 87 -32.69 14.09 -17.42
CA CYS A 87 -33.24 14.93 -18.48
C CYS A 87 -32.71 14.75 -19.92
N CYS A 88 -33.58 14.14 -20.73
CA CYS A 88 -34.10 14.66 -22.00
C CYS A 88 -33.19 14.69 -23.24
N CYS A 89 -33.28 13.64 -24.06
CA CYS A 89 -33.12 13.63 -25.53
C CYS A 89 -33.95 12.44 -26.03
N GLY A 90 -34.90 12.50 -26.96
CA GLY A 90 -35.41 13.56 -27.84
C GLY A 90 -36.23 12.82 -28.90
#